data_AF-A0ABC8UGI6-F1
#
_entry.id   AF-A0ABC8UGI6-F1
#
_cell.length_a   1.000
_cell.length_b   1.000
_cell.length_c   1.000
_cell.angle_alpha   90.00
_cell.angle_beta   90.00
_cell.angle_gamma   90.00
#
_symmetry.space_group_name_H-M   'P 1'
#
loop_
_entity.id
_entity.type
_entity.pdbx_description
1 polymer ?
#
loop_
_entity_poly.entity_id
_entity_poly.type
_entity_poly.pdbx_seq_one_letter_code
_entity_poly.pdbx_strand_id
1 'polypeptide(L)'
;MESGNWAMSTELEPKLRHAITSMIEELNAAHQSFAQLHSGFFGIPHVFSIVKLLGSRSLPWLIRALLDHVSNKITTLEPMVTGLQESLPKSIGLLPFDGGVTGCTRLVKEHLNWRSKSELKADVLRGLKEIGSVLYLMGLVDIVLREVNTTHFTQIAPWLGLIPGADGQILQSQEVGDSPMVTLFKSATTSVVSDHSCSSPASFYCISKQAEAADLLYKANINTGSVLEYALAFTSAVLDKYCSKWSAAPKTGFIDITTSKDFYRIFSGLQIVRESLNSNVFPE
;
A
#
# COMPACT_ATOMS: atom_id res chain seq x y z
N MET A 1 10.96 3.01 66.35
CA MET A 1 10.00 4.13 66.18
C MET A 1 10.45 4.88 64.94
N GLU A 2 9.77 4.92 63.81
CA GLU A 2 8.39 4.58 63.44
C GLU A 2 8.40 3.99 62.03
N SER A 3 7.73 2.86 61.83
CA SER A 3 7.41 2.30 60.52
C SER A 3 6.13 2.98 60.02
N GLY A 4 6.28 3.95 59.11
CA GLY A 4 5.16 4.60 58.44
C GLY A 4 4.48 3.65 57.44
N ASN A 5 3.37 3.06 57.86
CA ASN A 5 2.46 2.27 57.04
C ASN A 5 1.77 3.18 56.01
N TRP A 6 2.27 3.22 54.78
CA TRP A 6 1.51 3.74 53.63
C TRP A 6 0.66 2.62 53.05
N ALA A 7 -0.30 2.12 53.85
CA ALA A 7 -1.41 1.37 53.31
C ALA A 7 -2.32 2.38 52.59
N MET A 8 -2.06 2.59 51.30
CA MET A 8 -2.90 3.40 50.43
C MET A 8 -4.28 2.74 50.37
N SER A 9 -5.24 3.35 51.07
CA SER A 9 -6.63 2.90 51.15
C SER A 9 -7.24 2.83 49.75
N THR A 10 -7.31 1.63 49.19
CA THR A 10 -7.94 1.31 47.90
C THR A 10 -9.40 0.92 48.10
N GLU A 11 -10.19 1.80 48.72
CA GLU A 11 -11.65 1.69 48.67
C GLU A 11 -12.28 2.94 48.07
N LEU A 12 -12.39 2.97 46.74
CA LEU A 12 -13.35 3.86 46.08
C LEU A 12 -14.74 3.55 46.62
N GLU A 13 -15.53 4.56 46.99
CA GLU A 13 -16.93 4.36 47.38
C GLU A 13 -17.69 3.43 46.40
N PRO A 14 -18.48 2.44 46.88
CA PRO A 14 -19.15 1.47 46.02
C PRO A 14 -20.06 2.10 44.96
N LYS A 15 -20.64 3.28 45.23
CA LYS A 15 -21.40 4.07 44.26
C LYS A 15 -20.51 4.64 43.15
N LEU A 16 -19.33 5.12 43.50
CA LEU A 16 -18.35 5.64 42.54
C LEU A 16 -17.79 4.52 41.68
N ARG A 17 -17.53 3.33 42.26
CA ARG A 17 -17.16 2.13 41.49
C ARG A 17 -18.24 1.74 40.50
N HIS A 18 -19.50 1.66 40.93
CA HIS A 18 -20.61 1.32 40.04
C HIS A 18 -20.80 2.36 38.91
N ALA A 19 -20.68 3.65 39.22
CA ALA A 19 -20.76 4.72 38.22
C ALA A 19 -19.62 4.65 37.20
N ILE A 20 -18.38 4.39 37.64
CA ILE A 20 -17.22 4.22 36.76
C ILE A 20 -17.41 2.98 35.88
N THR A 21 -17.86 1.86 36.44
CA THR A 21 -18.11 0.63 35.66
C THR A 21 -19.20 0.84 34.62
N SER A 22 -20.33 1.46 35.00
CA SER A 22 -21.42 1.79 34.06
C SER A 22 -20.95 2.72 32.94
N MET A 23 -20.18 3.75 33.28
CA MET A 23 -19.61 4.67 32.28
C MET A 23 -18.64 3.97 31.33
N ILE A 24 -17.82 3.03 31.84
CA ILE A 24 -16.91 2.22 31.01
C ILE A 24 -17.72 1.29 30.09
N GLU A 25 -18.80 0.67 30.58
CA GLU A 25 -19.67 -0.20 29.79
C GLU A 25 -20.38 0.57 28.66
N GLU A 26 -20.96 1.73 28.97
CA GLU A 26 -21.57 2.61 27.97
C GLU A 26 -20.55 3.08 26.93
N LEU A 27 -19.35 3.47 27.38
CA LEU A 27 -18.27 3.88 26.49
C LEU A 27 -17.81 2.73 25.59
N ASN A 28 -17.69 1.52 26.12
CA ASN A 28 -17.32 0.34 25.36
C ASN A 28 -18.39 0.00 24.32
N ALA A 29 -19.67 0.05 24.70
CA ALA A 29 -20.78 -0.17 23.77
C ALA A 29 -20.78 0.85 22.62
N ALA A 30 -20.54 2.14 22.94
CA ALA A 30 -20.42 3.19 21.94
C ALA A 30 -19.23 2.96 20.98
N HIS A 31 -18.04 2.61 21.52
CA HIS A 31 -16.87 2.30 20.69
C HIS A 31 -17.08 1.06 19.82
N GLN A 32 -17.74 0.02 20.35
CA GLN A 32 -18.07 -1.17 19.58
C GLN A 32 -19.01 -0.84 18.41
N SER A 33 -20.05 -0.03 18.66
CA SER A 33 -20.95 0.44 17.61
C SER A 33 -20.20 1.20 16.51
N PHE A 34 -19.22 2.04 16.88
CA PHE A 34 -18.41 2.77 15.90
C PHE A 34 -17.46 1.83 15.14
N ALA A 35 -16.82 0.88 15.82
CA ALA A 35 -15.93 -0.10 15.19
C ALA A 35 -16.66 -1.00 14.18
N GLN A 36 -17.93 -1.33 14.43
CA GLN A 36 -18.76 -2.11 13.51
C GLN A 36 -18.97 -1.42 12.15
N LEU A 37 -18.92 -0.08 12.08
CA LEU A 37 -18.99 0.65 10.82
C LEU A 37 -17.83 0.32 9.88
N HIS A 38 -16.72 -0.20 10.43
CA HIS A 38 -15.51 -0.52 9.70
C HIS A 38 -15.28 -2.02 9.49
N SER A 39 -16.11 -2.91 10.06
CA SER A 39 -15.87 -4.37 9.99
C SER A 39 -16.31 -5.04 8.68
N GLY A 40 -17.13 -4.37 7.86
CA GLY A 40 -17.67 -4.95 6.62
C GLY A 40 -16.77 -4.82 5.39
N PHE A 41 -15.64 -4.12 5.49
CA PHE A 41 -14.77 -3.84 4.34
C PHE A 41 -13.31 -3.61 4.78
N PHE A 42 -12.41 -3.55 3.80
CA PHE A 42 -11.04 -3.09 3.97
C PHE A 42 -10.77 -1.94 3.00
N GLY A 43 -10.09 -0.87 3.44
CA GLY A 43 -9.96 0.36 2.64
C GLY A 43 -9.12 1.44 3.32
N ILE A 44 -9.21 2.67 2.79
CA ILE A 44 -8.37 3.82 3.20
C ILE A 44 -8.31 4.04 4.73
N PRO A 45 -9.42 4.02 5.51
CA PRO A 45 -9.35 4.24 6.97
C PRO A 45 -8.49 3.19 7.70
N HIS A 46 -8.52 1.95 7.22
CA HIS A 46 -7.72 0.86 7.76
C HIS A 46 -6.24 1.07 7.43
N VAL A 47 -5.94 1.46 6.19
CA VAL A 47 -4.56 1.71 5.76
C VAL A 47 -3.97 2.92 6.48
N PHE A 48 -4.75 3.98 6.72
CA PHE A 48 -4.35 5.08 7.61
C PHE A 48 -3.93 4.60 8.99
N SER A 49 -4.74 3.74 9.60
CA SER A 49 -4.45 3.17 10.91
C SER A 49 -3.17 2.35 10.89
N ILE A 50 -2.96 1.53 9.85
CA ILE A 50 -1.74 0.74 9.65
C ILE A 50 -0.50 1.64 9.52
N VAL A 51 -0.55 2.65 8.64
CA VAL A 51 0.59 3.56 8.41
C VAL A 51 0.93 4.33 9.69
N LYS A 52 -0.08 4.81 10.42
CA LYS A 52 0.10 5.54 11.67
C LYS A 52 0.68 4.69 12.80
N LEU A 53 0.23 3.44 12.93
CA LEU A 53 0.70 2.53 13.98
C LEU A 53 2.09 1.97 13.68
N LEU A 54 2.40 1.65 12.42
CA LEU A 54 3.71 1.11 12.03
C LEU A 54 4.78 2.20 11.94
N GLY A 55 4.42 3.40 11.47
CA GLY A 55 5.34 4.48 11.20
C GLY A 55 6.37 4.18 10.12
N SER A 56 7.25 5.16 9.85
CA SER A 56 8.26 5.09 8.79
C SER A 56 9.33 4.00 9.01
N ARG A 57 9.50 3.53 10.25
CA ARG A 57 10.49 2.49 10.60
C ARG A 57 10.04 1.09 10.22
N SER A 58 8.77 0.76 10.47
CA SER A 58 8.25 -0.61 10.33
C SER A 58 7.52 -0.83 9.01
N LEU A 59 6.96 0.23 8.41
CA LEU A 59 6.23 0.13 7.14
C LEU A 59 7.06 -0.48 5.98
N PRO A 60 8.36 -0.16 5.81
CA PRO A 60 9.17 -0.80 4.77
C PRO A 60 9.26 -2.32 4.89
N TRP A 61 9.20 -2.87 6.11
CA TRP A 61 9.21 -4.32 6.34
C TRP A 61 7.91 -4.97 5.88
N LEU A 62 6.77 -4.32 6.11
CA LEU A 62 5.49 -4.79 5.59
C LEU A 62 5.48 -4.81 4.06
N ILE A 63 5.95 -3.73 3.42
CA ILE A 63 6.07 -3.62 1.96
C ILE A 63 6.96 -4.76 1.43
N ARG A 64 8.13 -4.97 2.04
CA ARG A 64 9.06 -6.04 1.67
C ARG A 64 8.39 -7.43 1.74
N ALA A 65 7.70 -7.73 2.85
CA ALA A 65 7.04 -9.02 3.04
C ALA A 65 5.92 -9.27 2.01
N LEU A 66 5.17 -8.23 1.66
CA LEU A 66 4.12 -8.30 0.64
C LEU A 66 4.71 -8.52 -0.77
N LEU A 67 5.83 -7.88 -1.09
CA LEU A 67 6.53 -8.11 -2.35
C LEU A 67 7.16 -9.51 -2.43
N ASP A 68 7.71 -10.01 -1.33
CA ASP A 68 8.19 -11.40 -1.26
C ASP A 68 7.05 -12.40 -1.46
N HIS A 69 5.87 -12.13 -0.91
CA HIS A 69 4.67 -12.92 -1.16
C HIS A 69 4.27 -12.91 -2.65
N VAL A 70 4.25 -11.74 -3.30
CA VAL A 70 3.99 -11.64 -4.75
C VAL A 70 5.01 -12.46 -5.54
N SER A 71 6.30 -12.35 -5.20
CA SER A 71 7.36 -13.10 -5.88
C SER A 71 7.14 -14.61 -5.77
N ASN A 72 6.90 -15.11 -4.55
CA ASN A 72 6.65 -16.52 -4.31
C ASN A 72 5.39 -17.01 -5.03
N LYS A 73 4.35 -16.18 -5.09
CA LYS A 73 3.11 -16.53 -5.79
C LYS A 73 3.31 -16.61 -7.29
N ILE A 74 4.07 -15.70 -7.90
CA ILE A 74 4.44 -15.76 -9.32
C ILE A 74 5.20 -17.07 -9.62
N THR A 75 6.20 -17.40 -8.79
CA THR A 75 6.95 -18.66 -8.92
C THR A 75 6.05 -19.89 -8.85
N THR A 76 5.08 -19.90 -7.93
CA THR A 76 4.13 -21.00 -7.78
C THR A 76 3.14 -21.10 -8.93
N LEU A 77 2.74 -19.95 -9.51
CA LEU A 77 1.82 -19.88 -10.63
C LEU A 77 2.42 -20.35 -11.94
N GLU A 78 3.74 -20.24 -12.12
CA GLU A 78 4.39 -20.59 -13.39
C GLU A 78 4.05 -21.98 -13.92
N PRO A 79 4.29 -23.08 -13.19
CA PRO A 79 3.95 -24.42 -13.68
C PRO A 79 2.45 -24.59 -13.93
N MET A 80 1.59 -23.85 -13.21
CA MET A 80 0.15 -23.92 -13.41
C MET A 80 -0.29 -23.24 -14.71
N VAL A 81 0.26 -22.07 -15.00
CA VAL A 81 0.07 -21.34 -16.26
C VAL A 81 0.60 -22.18 -17.43
N THR A 82 1.78 -22.79 -17.28
CA THR A 82 2.35 -23.71 -18.28
C THR A 82 1.42 -24.91 -18.53
N GLY A 83 0.86 -25.49 -17.47
CA GLY A 83 -0.13 -26.57 -17.59
C GLY A 83 -1.41 -26.15 -18.33
N LEU A 84 -1.85 -24.89 -18.24
CA LEU A 84 -2.97 -24.36 -19.02
C LEU A 84 -2.57 -24.12 -20.49
N GLN A 85 -1.39 -23.54 -20.73
CA GLN A 85 -0.83 -23.33 -22.07
C GLN A 85 -0.75 -24.64 -22.86
N GLU A 86 -0.29 -25.72 -22.25
CA GLU A 86 -0.17 -27.04 -22.88
C GLU A 86 -1.52 -27.65 -23.29
N SER A 87 -2.62 -27.21 -22.68
CA SER A 87 -3.97 -27.63 -23.06
C SER A 87 -4.62 -26.78 -24.15
N LEU A 88 -3.99 -25.68 -24.58
CA LEU A 88 -4.48 -24.91 -25.71
C LEU A 88 -4.00 -25.51 -27.04
N PRO A 89 -4.77 -25.34 -28.13
CA PRO A 89 -4.30 -25.67 -29.47
C PRO A 89 -3.05 -24.86 -29.81
N LYS A 90 -2.19 -25.37 -30.69
CA LYS A 90 -0.90 -24.73 -31.05
C LYS A 90 -1.05 -23.34 -31.68
N SER A 91 -2.18 -23.08 -32.33
CA SER A 91 -2.55 -21.78 -32.86
C SER A 91 -4.05 -21.57 -32.71
N ILE A 92 -4.45 -20.33 -32.43
CA ILE A 92 -5.85 -19.90 -32.42
C ILE A 92 -5.95 -18.77 -33.45
N GLY A 93 -6.55 -19.09 -34.60
CA GLY A 93 -6.79 -18.12 -35.66
C GLY A 93 -7.96 -17.18 -35.36
N LEU A 94 -8.24 -16.27 -36.30
CA LEU A 94 -9.48 -15.49 -36.29
C LEU A 94 -10.68 -16.43 -36.42
N LEU A 95 -11.72 -16.17 -35.65
CA LEU A 95 -12.95 -16.96 -35.69
C LEU A 95 -13.70 -16.68 -37.01
N PRO A 96 -14.22 -17.71 -37.69
CA PRO A 96 -14.96 -17.53 -38.91
C PRO A 96 -16.34 -16.90 -38.62
N PHE A 97 -16.79 -16.00 -39.50
CA PHE A 97 -17.97 -15.14 -39.29
C PHE A 97 -19.31 -15.82 -39.64
N ASP A 98 -19.24 -16.93 -40.35
CA ASP A 98 -20.33 -17.74 -40.89
C ASP A 98 -21.29 -18.29 -39.82
N GLY A 99 -20.81 -18.53 -38.60
CA GLY A 99 -21.62 -19.03 -37.48
C GLY A 99 -22.27 -17.97 -36.58
N GLY A 100 -22.06 -16.68 -36.84
CA GLY A 100 -22.46 -15.59 -35.94
C GLY A 100 -21.85 -15.72 -34.52
N VAL A 101 -22.35 -14.94 -33.56
CA VAL A 101 -21.83 -14.92 -32.18
C VAL A 101 -21.91 -16.29 -31.51
N THR A 102 -22.99 -17.03 -31.75
CA THR A 102 -23.23 -18.36 -31.19
C THR A 102 -22.21 -19.37 -31.72
N GLY A 103 -21.92 -19.36 -33.03
CA GLY A 103 -20.89 -20.21 -33.63
C GLY A 103 -19.50 -19.88 -33.13
N CYS A 104 -19.14 -18.60 -33.06
CA CYS A 104 -17.87 -18.14 -32.50
C CYS A 104 -17.69 -18.59 -31.04
N THR A 105 -18.73 -18.45 -30.21
CA THR A 105 -18.69 -18.86 -28.81
C THR A 105 -18.54 -20.38 -28.66
N ARG A 106 -19.21 -21.16 -29.51
CA ARG A 106 -19.05 -22.62 -29.54
C ARG A 106 -17.61 -23.00 -29.86
N LEU A 107 -17.03 -22.43 -30.93
CA LEU A 107 -15.65 -22.69 -31.32
C LEU A 107 -14.65 -22.30 -30.22
N VAL A 108 -14.83 -21.16 -29.56
CA VAL A 108 -13.96 -20.76 -28.43
C VAL A 108 -14.09 -21.74 -27.27
N LYS A 109 -15.30 -22.20 -26.93
CA LYS A 109 -15.50 -23.21 -25.88
C LYS A 109 -14.88 -24.56 -26.24
N GLU A 110 -14.90 -24.95 -27.51
CA GLU A 110 -14.24 -26.16 -28.01
C GLU A 110 -12.71 -26.04 -27.91
N HIS A 111 -12.13 -24.89 -28.27
CA HIS A 111 -10.69 -24.62 -28.09
C HIS A 111 -10.28 -24.56 -26.62
N LEU A 112 -11.14 -24.01 -25.75
CA LEU A 112 -10.95 -23.96 -24.29
C LEU A 112 -11.43 -25.26 -23.63
N ASN A 113 -10.83 -26.40 -24.01
CA ASN A 113 -11.11 -27.71 -23.41
C ASN A 113 -10.51 -27.85 -21.99
N TRP A 114 -10.56 -26.80 -21.18
CA TRP A 114 -10.09 -26.81 -19.80
C TRP A 114 -11.13 -27.39 -18.86
N ARG A 115 -12.28 -27.91 -19.34
CA ARG A 115 -13.36 -28.41 -18.48
C ARG A 115 -12.86 -29.52 -17.53
N SER A 116 -11.92 -30.35 -17.97
CA SER A 116 -11.25 -31.39 -17.18
C SER A 116 -10.17 -30.87 -16.21
N LYS A 117 -9.80 -29.59 -16.27
CA LYS A 117 -8.77 -28.94 -15.42
C LYS A 117 -9.39 -27.85 -14.52
N SER A 118 -10.55 -28.13 -13.92
CA SER A 118 -11.29 -27.16 -13.08
C SER A 118 -10.48 -26.64 -11.90
N GLU A 119 -9.76 -27.50 -11.20
CA GLU A 119 -8.92 -27.16 -10.05
C GLU A 119 -7.77 -26.23 -10.44
N LEU A 120 -7.04 -26.58 -11.50
CA LEU A 120 -5.93 -25.77 -12.02
C LEU A 120 -6.37 -24.33 -12.36
N LYS A 121 -7.55 -24.17 -12.95
CA LYS A 121 -8.11 -22.85 -13.25
C LYS A 121 -8.45 -22.07 -11.99
N ALA A 122 -9.06 -22.72 -11.01
CA ALA A 122 -9.40 -22.09 -9.74
C ALA A 122 -8.14 -21.60 -9.01
N ASP A 123 -7.07 -22.40 -9.02
CA ASP A 123 -5.80 -22.04 -8.39
C ASP A 123 -5.08 -20.91 -9.12
N VAL A 124 -5.08 -20.90 -10.46
CA VAL A 124 -4.54 -19.78 -11.24
C VAL A 124 -5.33 -18.49 -10.96
N LEU A 125 -6.66 -18.54 -10.99
CA LEU A 125 -7.50 -17.38 -10.68
C LEU A 125 -7.30 -16.88 -9.25
N ARG A 126 -7.16 -17.80 -8.28
CA ARG A 126 -6.89 -17.46 -6.88
C ARG A 126 -5.52 -16.79 -6.74
N GLY A 127 -4.49 -17.34 -7.39
CA GLY A 127 -3.15 -16.73 -7.36
C GLY A 127 -3.11 -15.35 -8.00
N LEU A 128 -3.79 -15.15 -9.14
CA LEU A 128 -3.92 -13.83 -9.76
C LEU A 128 -4.70 -12.85 -8.87
N LYS A 129 -5.76 -13.30 -8.22
CA LYS A 129 -6.52 -12.49 -7.24
C LYS A 129 -5.61 -12.07 -6.08
N GLU A 130 -4.82 -12.96 -5.53
CA GLU A 130 -3.92 -12.66 -4.41
C GLU A 130 -2.85 -11.63 -4.82
N ILE A 131 -2.19 -11.81 -5.98
CA ILE A 131 -1.22 -10.83 -6.51
C ILE A 131 -1.89 -9.47 -6.71
N GLY A 132 -3.05 -9.43 -7.37
CA GLY A 132 -3.80 -8.21 -7.60
C GLY A 132 -4.24 -7.52 -6.30
N SER A 133 -4.61 -8.30 -5.27
CA SER A 133 -5.00 -7.77 -3.96
C SER A 133 -3.81 -7.11 -3.24
N VAL A 134 -2.62 -7.70 -3.34
CA VAL A 134 -1.41 -7.10 -2.78
C VAL A 134 -1.03 -5.81 -3.52
N LEU A 135 -1.07 -5.81 -4.85
CA LEU A 135 -0.79 -4.59 -5.63
C LEU A 135 -1.83 -3.49 -5.37
N TYR A 136 -3.09 -3.87 -5.21
CA TYR A 136 -4.15 -2.95 -4.80
C TYR A 136 -3.87 -2.36 -3.41
N LEU A 137 -3.45 -3.18 -2.44
CA LEU A 137 -3.02 -2.71 -1.13
C LEU A 137 -1.81 -1.77 -1.21
N MET A 138 -0.81 -2.07 -2.05
CA MET A 138 0.32 -1.16 -2.30
C MET A 138 -0.15 0.19 -2.84
N GLY A 139 -1.14 0.20 -3.73
CA GLY A 139 -1.77 1.42 -4.22
C GLY A 139 -2.49 2.21 -3.12
N LEU A 140 -3.22 1.54 -2.23
CA LEU A 140 -3.85 2.20 -1.08
C LEU A 140 -2.80 2.78 -0.11
N VAL A 141 -1.71 2.05 0.14
CA VAL A 141 -0.59 2.52 0.96
C VAL A 141 0.06 3.75 0.33
N ASP A 142 0.26 3.75 -0.99
CA ASP A 142 0.82 4.90 -1.71
C ASP A 142 -0.06 6.15 -1.59
N ILE A 143 -1.37 5.99 -1.76
CA ILE A 143 -2.36 7.09 -1.59
C ILE A 143 -2.28 7.66 -0.17
N VAL A 144 -2.34 6.79 0.85
CA VAL A 144 -2.32 7.21 2.26
C VAL A 144 -0.99 7.88 2.61
N LEU A 145 0.14 7.34 2.15
CA LEU A 145 1.46 7.95 2.37
C LEU A 145 1.56 9.33 1.73
N ARG A 146 1.04 9.51 0.51
CA ARG A 146 0.98 10.81 -0.13
C ARG A 146 0.15 11.79 0.69
N GLU A 147 -1.02 11.39 1.16
CA GLU A 147 -1.87 12.26 1.98
C GLU A 147 -1.22 12.64 3.32
N VAL A 148 -0.60 11.68 4.01
CA VAL A 148 0.14 11.93 5.26
C VAL A 148 1.32 12.86 5.01
N ASN A 149 2.12 12.60 3.97
CA ASN A 149 3.30 13.40 3.64
C ASN A 149 2.91 14.81 3.22
N THR A 150 1.85 14.98 2.41
CA THR A 150 1.35 16.30 2.02
C THR A 150 0.83 17.07 3.23
N THR A 151 0.02 16.44 4.09
CA THR A 151 -0.49 17.08 5.31
C THR A 151 0.65 17.53 6.22
N HIS A 152 1.62 16.64 6.44
CA HIS A 152 2.79 16.93 7.24
C HIS A 152 3.63 18.05 6.60
N PHE A 153 3.86 18.01 5.29
CA PHE A 153 4.56 19.05 4.53
C PHE A 153 3.90 20.42 4.69
N THR A 154 2.58 20.52 4.53
CA THR A 154 1.85 21.78 4.71
C THR A 154 2.00 22.36 6.11
N GLN A 155 2.09 21.51 7.14
CA GLN A 155 2.29 21.93 8.53
C GLN A 155 3.73 22.40 8.80
N ILE A 156 4.74 21.78 8.19
CA ILE A 156 6.16 22.13 8.40
C ILE A 156 6.66 23.23 7.47
N ALA A 157 6.03 23.45 6.31
CA ALA A 157 6.51 24.37 5.29
C ALA A 157 6.82 25.79 5.81
N PRO A 158 5.98 26.43 6.65
CA PRO A 158 6.30 27.75 7.21
C PRO A 158 7.57 27.76 8.07
N TRP A 159 7.81 26.69 8.84
CA TRP A 159 8.98 26.55 9.71
C TRP A 159 10.27 26.35 8.93
N LEU A 160 10.16 25.75 7.75
CA LEU A 160 11.25 25.60 6.78
C LEU A 160 11.45 26.85 5.91
N GLY A 161 10.58 27.85 6.04
CA GLY A 161 10.62 29.07 5.24
C GLY A 161 10.15 28.85 3.80
N LEU A 162 9.32 27.84 3.55
CA LEU A 162 8.73 27.54 2.25
C LEU A 162 7.39 28.26 2.10
N ILE A 163 7.21 28.96 0.98
CA ILE A 163 6.02 29.76 0.67
C ILE A 163 5.47 29.28 -0.69
N PRO A 164 4.15 29.18 -0.86
CA PRO A 164 3.56 28.91 -2.17
C PRO A 164 3.85 30.05 -3.16
N GLY A 165 4.40 29.71 -4.32
CA GLY A 165 4.60 30.59 -5.46
C GLY A 165 3.46 30.51 -6.48
N ALA A 166 3.64 31.22 -7.60
CA ALA A 166 2.74 31.11 -8.75
C ALA A 166 2.73 29.66 -9.29
N ASP A 167 1.57 29.21 -9.77
CA ASP A 167 1.38 27.88 -10.38
C ASP A 167 1.84 26.69 -9.52
N GLY A 168 1.82 26.81 -8.19
CA GLY A 168 2.18 25.72 -7.28
C GLY A 168 3.68 25.51 -7.08
N GLN A 169 4.52 26.45 -7.52
CA GLN A 169 5.95 26.43 -7.20
C GLN A 169 6.19 26.57 -5.70
N ILE A 170 7.25 25.94 -5.19
CA ILE A 170 7.69 26.13 -3.80
C ILE A 170 8.78 27.20 -3.83
N LEU A 171 8.50 28.36 -3.24
CA LEU A 171 9.46 29.46 -3.10
C LEU A 171 10.12 29.40 -1.72
N GLN A 172 11.37 29.79 -1.64
CA GLN A 172 12.06 29.97 -0.37
C GLN A 172 11.93 31.45 0.06
N SER A 173 11.41 31.68 1.26
CA SER A 173 11.25 33.02 1.85
C SER A 173 12.57 33.79 1.98
N GLN A 174 13.68 33.06 2.04
CA GLN A 174 15.05 33.59 2.02
C GLN A 174 15.86 32.78 0.99
N GLU A 175 16.38 33.45 -0.04
CA GLU A 175 17.22 32.82 -1.07
C GLU A 175 18.58 32.35 -0.52
N VAL A 176 19.05 32.97 0.57
CA VAL A 176 20.31 32.66 1.24
C VAL A 176 20.07 32.72 2.75
N GLY A 177 20.01 31.56 3.41
CA GLY A 177 19.84 31.53 4.87
C GLY A 177 19.44 30.18 5.45
N ASP A 178 19.59 30.10 6.77
CA ASP A 178 18.98 29.06 7.60
C ASP A 178 17.44 29.17 7.54
N SER A 179 16.70 28.10 7.85
CA SER A 179 15.25 28.20 7.95
C SER A 179 14.80 29.06 9.14
N PRO A 180 13.58 29.62 9.12
CA PRO A 180 13.02 30.38 10.24
C PRO A 180 13.15 29.67 11.59
N MET A 181 12.95 28.35 11.62
CA MET A 181 13.14 27.54 12.83
C MET A 181 14.60 27.58 13.32
N VAL A 182 15.56 27.37 12.42
CA VAL A 182 16.98 27.38 12.78
C VAL A 182 17.44 28.77 13.20
N THR A 183 17.02 29.83 12.50
CA THR A 183 17.30 31.22 12.87
C THR A 183 16.74 31.57 14.25
N LEU A 184 15.52 31.13 14.56
CA LEU A 184 14.89 31.33 15.88
C LEU A 184 15.72 30.69 17.00
N PHE A 185 16.11 29.41 16.86
CA PHE A 185 16.85 28.73 17.92
C PHE A 185 18.31 29.20 18.02
N LYS A 186 18.95 29.58 16.92
CA LYS A 186 20.28 30.21 16.94
C LYS A 186 20.24 31.56 17.67
N SER A 187 19.30 32.43 17.30
CA SER A 187 19.15 33.75 17.94
C SER A 187 18.81 33.63 19.43
N ALA A 188 17.86 32.75 19.80
CA ALA A 188 17.54 32.48 21.19
C ALA A 188 18.76 31.98 21.98
N THR A 189 19.57 31.09 21.40
CA THR A 189 20.80 30.62 22.02
C THR A 189 21.80 31.76 22.23
N THR A 190 21.99 32.62 21.23
CA THR A 190 22.88 33.78 21.36
C THR A 190 22.43 34.72 22.47
N SER A 191 21.13 35.02 22.56
CA SER A 191 20.58 35.87 23.63
C SER A 191 20.76 35.26 25.02
N VAL A 192 20.54 33.95 25.17
CA VAL A 192 20.69 33.26 26.47
C VAL A 192 22.16 33.14 26.89
N VAL A 193 23.08 32.90 25.95
CA VAL A 193 24.52 32.85 26.24
C VAL A 193 25.05 34.23 26.66
N SER A 194 24.46 35.31 26.15
CA SER A 194 24.82 36.67 26.57
C SER A 194 24.24 37.09 27.93
N ASP A 195 23.32 36.33 28.53
CA ASP A 195 22.72 36.62 29.82
C ASP A 195 23.49 35.94 30.97
N HIS A 196 24.06 36.75 31.88
CA HIS A 196 24.84 36.28 33.03
C HIS A 196 24.02 35.57 34.11
N SER A 197 22.69 35.60 34.03
CA SER A 197 21.78 34.96 35.00
C SER A 197 21.36 33.53 34.61
N CYS A 198 21.68 33.06 33.40
CA CYS A 198 21.20 31.78 32.92
C CYS A 198 21.94 30.58 33.54
N SER A 199 21.20 29.71 34.21
CA SER A 199 21.76 28.52 34.87
C SER A 199 22.05 27.34 33.92
N SER A 200 21.53 27.33 32.68
CA SER A 200 21.72 26.22 31.73
C SER A 200 21.88 26.62 30.26
N PRO A 201 22.96 27.33 29.87
CA PRO A 201 23.20 27.71 28.46
C PRO A 201 23.39 26.51 27.52
N ALA A 202 23.91 25.39 28.04
CA ALA A 202 24.18 24.18 27.26
C ALA A 202 22.92 23.54 26.65
N SER A 203 21.77 23.62 27.34
CA SER A 203 20.50 23.08 26.83
C SER A 203 20.01 23.83 25.59
N PHE A 204 20.17 25.16 25.55
CA PHE A 204 19.81 25.97 24.38
C PHE A 204 20.70 25.67 23.18
N TYR A 205 22.01 25.49 23.41
CA TYR A 205 22.92 25.04 22.35
C TYR A 205 22.51 23.69 21.77
N CYS A 206 22.13 22.73 22.63
CA CYS A 206 21.65 21.42 22.18
C CYS A 206 20.39 21.54 21.32
N ILE A 207 19.41 22.33 21.76
CA ILE A 207 18.17 22.58 21.00
C ILE A 207 18.47 23.24 19.66
N SER A 208 19.37 24.22 19.61
CA SER A 208 19.79 24.85 18.35
C SER A 208 20.41 23.85 17.37
N LYS A 209 21.20 22.89 17.86
CA LYS A 209 21.76 21.82 17.03
C LYS A 209 20.73 20.79 16.59
N GLN A 210 19.76 20.47 17.45
CA GLN A 210 18.63 19.62 17.07
C GLN A 210 17.74 20.28 16.02
N ALA A 211 17.57 21.61 16.07
CA ALA A 211 16.84 22.36 15.05
C ALA A 211 17.53 22.27 13.67
N GLU A 212 18.86 22.39 13.60
CA GLU A 212 19.61 22.18 12.35
C GLU A 212 19.41 20.75 11.79
N ALA A 213 19.45 19.73 12.65
CA ALA A 213 19.23 18.34 12.23
C ALA A 213 17.79 18.08 11.75
N ALA A 214 16.80 18.62 12.46
CA ALA A 214 15.40 18.51 12.09
C ALA A 214 15.10 19.22 10.76
N ASP A 215 15.69 20.40 10.52
CA ASP A 215 15.58 21.13 9.27
C ASP A 215 16.03 20.29 8.07
N LEU A 216 17.20 19.65 8.18
CA LEU A 216 17.72 18.74 7.15
C LEU A 216 16.82 17.54 6.92
N LEU A 217 16.33 16.90 7.98
CA LEU A 217 15.47 15.73 7.90
C LEU A 217 14.15 16.04 7.19
N TYR A 218 13.54 17.18 7.51
CA TYR A 218 12.27 17.57 6.91
C TYR A 218 12.43 18.04 5.46
N LYS A 219 13.52 18.73 5.11
CA LYS A 219 13.83 19.09 3.73
C LYS A 219 14.10 17.87 2.85
N ALA A 220 14.77 16.83 3.38
CA ALA A 220 15.04 15.60 2.64
C ALA A 220 13.76 14.81 2.29
N ASN A 221 12.69 14.93 3.08
CA ASN A 221 11.45 14.19 2.90
C ASN A 221 10.47 14.80 1.87
N ILE A 222 10.80 15.95 1.26
CA ILE A 222 9.93 16.66 0.31
C ILE A 222 9.69 15.85 -0.98
N ASN A 223 10.67 15.02 -1.39
CA ASN A 223 10.62 14.25 -2.64
C ASN A 223 10.53 12.74 -2.39
N THR A 224 9.46 12.29 -1.73
CA THR A 224 9.24 10.85 -1.51
C THR A 224 8.74 10.17 -2.79
N GLY A 225 9.39 9.07 -3.19
CA GLY A 225 8.98 8.27 -4.35
C GLY A 225 7.69 7.47 -4.11
N SER A 226 7.08 6.98 -5.19
CA SER A 226 5.85 6.17 -5.11
C SER A 226 6.14 4.73 -4.72
N VAL A 227 5.46 4.25 -3.68
CA VAL A 227 5.49 2.84 -3.26
C VAL A 227 4.87 1.95 -4.33
N LEU A 228 3.82 2.42 -5.00
CA LEU A 228 3.17 1.66 -6.07
C LEU A 228 4.10 1.51 -7.27
N GLU A 229 4.78 2.58 -7.68
CA GLU A 229 5.76 2.53 -8.78
C GLU A 229 6.88 1.52 -8.48
N TYR A 230 7.43 1.57 -7.26
CA TYR A 230 8.42 0.59 -6.81
C TYR A 230 7.87 -0.84 -6.82
N ALA A 231 6.65 -1.06 -6.33
CA ALA A 231 6.02 -2.37 -6.30
C ALA A 231 5.79 -2.95 -7.71
N LEU A 232 5.37 -2.11 -8.66
CA LEU A 232 5.19 -2.50 -10.07
C LEU A 232 6.52 -2.82 -10.73
N ALA A 233 7.55 -1.99 -10.52
CA ALA A 233 8.89 -2.25 -11.04
C ALA A 233 9.47 -3.56 -10.49
N PHE A 234 9.34 -3.81 -9.19
CA PHE A 234 9.74 -5.06 -8.56
C PHE A 234 8.99 -6.25 -9.17
N THR A 235 7.67 -6.14 -9.31
CA THR A 235 6.84 -7.20 -9.88
C THR A 235 7.23 -7.50 -11.32
N SER A 236 7.52 -6.46 -12.13
CA SER A 236 8.03 -6.62 -13.50
C SER A 236 9.35 -7.40 -13.51
N ALA A 237 10.31 -7.03 -12.66
CA ALA A 237 11.59 -7.73 -12.58
C ALA A 237 11.47 -9.21 -12.15
N VAL A 238 10.45 -9.53 -11.34
CA VAL A 238 10.14 -10.93 -11.02
C VAL A 238 9.54 -11.65 -12.23
N LEU A 239 8.61 -11.02 -12.93
CA LEU A 239 7.96 -11.58 -14.13
C LEU A 239 8.94 -11.81 -15.28
N ASP A 240 9.97 -10.96 -15.42
CA ASP A 240 11.00 -11.09 -16.46
C ASP A 240 11.69 -12.46 -16.43
N LYS A 241 11.83 -13.07 -15.25
CA LYS A 241 12.38 -14.43 -15.07
C LYS A 241 11.54 -15.51 -15.75
N TYR A 242 10.26 -15.24 -15.99
CA TYR A 242 9.29 -16.18 -16.54
C TYR A 242 8.76 -15.74 -17.91
N CYS A 243 9.10 -14.53 -18.37
CA CYS A 243 8.61 -13.95 -19.62
C CYS A 243 8.86 -14.86 -20.84
N SER A 244 10.03 -15.49 -20.92
CA SER A 244 10.35 -16.43 -22.01
C SER A 244 9.52 -17.72 -22.02
N LYS A 245 8.92 -18.08 -20.88
CA LYS A 245 7.99 -19.22 -20.75
C LYS A 245 6.55 -18.80 -21.01
N TRP A 246 6.22 -17.58 -20.61
CA TRP A 246 4.87 -17.03 -20.68
C TRP A 246 4.58 -16.26 -21.97
N SER A 247 5.60 -16.00 -22.79
CA SER A 247 5.47 -15.34 -24.08
C SER A 247 6.47 -15.93 -25.08
N ALA A 248 6.01 -16.18 -26.30
CA ALA A 248 6.90 -16.59 -27.38
C ALA A 248 7.53 -15.36 -28.04
N ALA A 249 8.83 -15.45 -28.36
CA ALA A 249 9.46 -14.46 -29.22
C ALA A 249 8.82 -14.50 -30.62
N PRO A 250 8.39 -13.36 -31.19
CA PRO A 250 7.76 -13.37 -32.50
C PRO A 250 8.75 -13.76 -33.59
N LYS A 251 8.39 -14.75 -34.42
CA LYS A 251 9.28 -15.29 -35.46
C LYS A 251 9.56 -14.32 -36.61
N THR A 252 8.63 -13.40 -36.86
CA THR A 252 8.66 -12.49 -38.01
C THR A 252 9.12 -11.08 -37.65
N GLY A 253 9.46 -10.83 -36.38
CA GLY A 253 9.71 -9.47 -35.86
C GLY A 253 8.42 -8.64 -35.65
N PHE A 254 7.26 -9.16 -36.02
CA PHE A 254 5.94 -8.58 -35.77
C PHE A 254 5.17 -9.40 -34.75
N ILE A 255 4.22 -8.79 -34.04
CA ILE A 255 3.35 -9.48 -33.07
C ILE A 255 2.64 -10.66 -33.75
N ASP A 256 2.78 -11.86 -33.18
CA ASP A 256 2.06 -13.04 -33.67
C ASP A 256 0.61 -12.99 -33.16
N ILE A 257 -0.33 -12.91 -34.10
CA ILE A 257 -1.77 -12.83 -33.81
C ILE A 257 -2.43 -14.21 -33.65
N THR A 258 -1.70 -15.29 -33.91
CA THR A 258 -2.21 -16.66 -33.88
C THR A 258 -1.59 -17.53 -32.80
N THR A 259 -0.47 -17.10 -32.19
CA THR A 259 0.14 -17.82 -31.06
C THR A 259 -0.84 -17.91 -29.90
N SER A 260 -1.00 -19.11 -29.36
CA SER A 260 -1.86 -19.41 -28.21
C SER A 260 -1.08 -19.45 -26.89
N LYS A 261 0.26 -19.39 -26.96
CA LYS A 261 1.12 -19.60 -25.79
C LYS A 261 1.33 -18.37 -24.94
N ASP A 262 1.03 -17.19 -25.47
CA ASP A 262 1.25 -15.95 -24.72
C ASP A 262 0.26 -15.82 -23.57
N PHE A 263 0.73 -15.31 -22.42
CA PHE A 263 -0.05 -15.22 -21.19
C PHE A 263 -1.37 -14.47 -21.36
N TYR A 264 -1.40 -13.42 -22.20
CA TYR A 264 -2.63 -12.67 -22.44
C TYR A 264 -3.74 -13.54 -23.06
N ARG A 265 -3.39 -14.56 -23.87
CA ARG A 265 -4.34 -15.53 -24.42
C ARG A 265 -4.90 -16.44 -23.35
N ILE A 266 -4.04 -16.87 -22.42
CA ILE A 266 -4.45 -17.65 -21.25
C ILE A 266 -5.43 -16.84 -20.41
N PHE A 267 -5.09 -15.57 -20.16
CA PHE A 267 -5.93 -14.66 -19.39
C PHE A 267 -7.29 -14.43 -20.06
N SER A 268 -7.35 -14.22 -21.38
CA SER A 268 -8.61 -14.15 -22.13
C SER A 268 -9.43 -15.44 -21.99
N GLY A 269 -8.79 -16.61 -22.09
CA GLY A 269 -9.46 -17.90 -21.87
C GLY A 269 -10.06 -18.01 -20.47
N LEU A 270 -9.34 -17.56 -19.44
CA LEU A 270 -9.81 -17.55 -18.05
C LEU A 270 -11.01 -16.62 -17.86
N GLN A 271 -11.03 -15.46 -18.53
CA GLN A 271 -12.17 -14.53 -18.50
C GLN A 271 -13.45 -15.17 -19.06
N ILE A 272 -13.34 -15.82 -20.22
CA ILE A 272 -14.49 -16.47 -20.89
C ILE A 272 -15.03 -17.63 -20.04
N VAL A 273 -14.14 -18.42 -19.43
CA VAL A 273 -14.57 -19.52 -18.54
C VAL A 273 -15.27 -18.98 -17.30
N ARG A 274 -14.82 -17.86 -16.72
CA ARG A 274 -15.44 -17.24 -15.55
C ARG A 274 -16.88 -16.81 -15.83
N GLU A 275 -17.16 -16.19 -16.97
CA GLU A 275 -18.53 -15.81 -17.36
C GLU A 275 -19.45 -17.03 -17.53
N SER A 276 -18.92 -18.15 -18.04
CA SER A 276 -19.67 -19.40 -18.17
C SER A 276 -20.03 -20.06 -16.83
N LEU A 277 -19.27 -19.79 -15.77
CA LEU A 277 -19.57 -20.27 -14.42
C LEU A 277 -20.67 -19.43 -13.77
N ASN A 278 -20.66 -18.11 -13.97
CA ASN A 278 -21.67 -17.21 -13.41
C ASN A 278 -23.04 -17.34 -14.09
N SER A 279 -23.09 -17.70 -15.37
CA SER A 279 -24.33 -17.92 -16.12
C SER A 279 -25.08 -19.20 -15.73
N ASN A 280 -24.45 -20.14 -15.02
CA ASN A 280 -25.14 -21.31 -14.44
C ASN A 280 -25.73 -21.03 -13.04
N VAL A 281 -25.48 -19.85 -12.46
CA VAL A 281 -25.99 -19.47 -11.13
C VAL A 281 -27.29 -18.65 -11.21
N PHE A 282 -27.59 -18.10 -12.39
CA PHE A 282 -28.88 -17.46 -12.70
C PHE A 282 -29.40 -18.01 -14.03
N PRO A 283 -30.17 -19.11 -14.01
CA PRO A 283 -31.00 -19.43 -15.16
C PRO A 283 -32.12 -18.39 -15.25
N GLU A 284 -32.30 -17.81 -16.44
CA GLU A 284 -33.58 -17.21 -16.83
C GLU A 284 -34.73 -18.23 -16.68
#